data_AF-A0A3D1Y0K9-F1
#
_entry.id   AF-A0A3D1Y0K9-F1
#
_cell.length_a   1.000
_cell.length_b   1.000
_cell.length_c   1.000
_cell.angle_alpha   90.00
_cell.angle_beta   90.00
_cell.angle_gamma   90.00
#
_symmetry.space_group_name_H-M   'P 1'
#
loop_
_entity.id
_entity.type
_entity.pdbx_description
1 polymer ?
#
loop_
_entity_poly.entity_id
_entity_poly.type
_entity_poly.pdbx_seq_one_letter_code
_entity_poly.pdbx_strand_id
1 'polypeptide(L)'
;ENENLRRVFAIARVEFTKKNRRIERLETELARVWGIVAEQDEKNESLEKRLQEAEAKNNLLNKIAFGRKSEKEESEEPHRPGGKKRGAVNGHTGHGRKIPENLPERVQIIDIPEEEKFCPCCGKPYEEIGLEEV
;
A
#
# COMPACT_ATOMS: atom_id res chain seq x y z
N GLU A 1 -77.03 -24.84 -26.73
CA GLU A 1 -76.27 -23.60 -26.45
C GLU A 1 -75.91 -23.44 -24.97
N ASN A 2 -76.87 -23.53 -24.04
CA ASN A 2 -76.63 -23.40 -22.59
C ASN A 2 -75.62 -24.43 -22.00
N GLU A 3 -75.63 -25.67 -22.48
CA GLU A 3 -74.71 -26.73 -22.05
C GLU A 3 -73.24 -26.41 -22.38
N ASN A 4 -72.99 -25.86 -23.58
CA ASN A 4 -71.64 -25.51 -24.05
C ASN A 4 -71.08 -24.34 -23.24
N LEU A 5 -71.91 -23.33 -22.94
CA LEU A 5 -71.54 -22.22 -22.07
C LEU A 5 -71.13 -22.72 -20.68
N ARG A 6 -71.92 -23.61 -20.07
CA ARG A 6 -71.59 -24.21 -18.76
C ARG A 6 -70.25 -24.95 -18.78
N ARG A 7 -69.95 -25.70 -19.84
CA ARG A 7 -68.65 -26.38 -20.02
C ARG A 7 -67.50 -25.39 -20.12
N VAL A 8 -67.65 -24.32 -20.90
CA VAL A 8 -66.63 -23.26 -21.02
C VAL A 8 -66.38 -22.58 -19.69
N PHE A 9 -67.43 -22.21 -18.94
CA PHE A 9 -67.27 -21.62 -17.61
C PHE A 9 -66.63 -22.56 -16.59
N ALA A 10 -66.94 -23.86 -16.65
CA ALA A 10 -66.31 -24.85 -15.78
C ALA A 10 -64.80 -24.97 -16.06
N ILE A 11 -64.39 -25.01 -17.33
CA ILE A 11 -62.98 -25.03 -17.74
C ILE A 11 -62.29 -23.74 -17.30
N ALA A 12 -62.89 -22.58 -17.58
CA ALA A 12 -62.34 -21.29 -17.19
C ALA A 12 -62.14 -21.16 -15.67
N ARG A 13 -63.06 -21.70 -14.85
CA ARG A 13 -62.93 -21.70 -13.39
C ARG A 13 -61.74 -22.55 -12.93
N VAL A 14 -61.55 -23.74 -13.52
CA VAL A 14 -60.39 -24.59 -13.24
C VAL A 14 -59.08 -23.89 -13.65
N GLU A 15 -59.05 -23.23 -14.80
CA GLU A 15 -57.87 -22.48 -15.23
C GLU A 15 -57.58 -21.28 -14.33
N PHE A 16 -58.61 -20.54 -13.93
CA PHE A 16 -58.47 -19.39 -13.04
C PHE A 16 -57.91 -19.82 -11.68
N THR A 17 -58.43 -20.90 -11.09
CA THR A 17 -57.88 -21.45 -9.84
C THR A 17 -56.43 -21.91 -9.98
N LYS A 18 -56.05 -22.54 -11.11
CA LYS A 18 -54.65 -22.90 -11.38
C LYS A 18 -53.76 -21.66 -11.47
N LYS A 19 -54.23 -20.59 -12.13
CA LYS A 19 -53.50 -19.32 -12.23
C LYS A 19 -53.35 -18.66 -10.87
N ASN A 20 -54.39 -18.59 -10.05
CA ASN A 20 -54.31 -18.03 -8.71
C ASN A 20 -53.32 -18.77 -7.82
N ARG A 21 -53.33 -20.11 -7.84
CA ARG A 21 -52.32 -20.93 -7.13
C ARG A 21 -50.89 -20.69 -7.64
N ARG A 22 -50.74 -20.34 -8.92
CA ARG A 22 -49.42 -19.97 -9.47
C ARG A 22 -49.01 -18.58 -9.00
N ILE A 23 -49.94 -17.62 -8.98
CA ILE A 23 -49.71 -16.27 -8.47
C ILE A 23 -49.28 -16.32 -7.01
N GLU A 24 -50.03 -17.02 -6.16
CA GLU A 24 -49.71 -17.21 -4.74
C GLU A 24 -48.29 -17.78 -4.53
N ARG A 25 -47.90 -18.79 -5.33
CA ARG A 25 -46.54 -19.35 -5.27
C ARG A 25 -45.46 -18.36 -5.70
N LEU A 26 -45.71 -17.58 -6.75
CA LEU A 26 -44.76 -16.57 -7.21
C LEU A 26 -44.64 -15.44 -6.19
N GLU A 27 -45.73 -15.04 -5.55
CA GLU A 27 -45.72 -14.03 -4.49
C GLU A 27 -44.90 -14.49 -3.27
N THR A 28 -45.03 -15.76 -2.86
CA THR A 28 -44.21 -16.29 -1.76
C THR A 28 -42.74 -16.42 -2.13
N GLU A 29 -42.44 -16.84 -3.36
CA GLU A 29 -41.07 -16.89 -3.88
C GLU A 29 -40.44 -15.49 -3.95
N LEU A 30 -41.19 -14.51 -4.45
CA LEU A 30 -40.75 -13.11 -4.48
C LEU A 30 -40.47 -12.61 -3.06
N ALA A 31 -41.42 -12.76 -2.13
CA ALA A 31 -41.22 -12.34 -0.74
C ALA A 31 -39.96 -12.94 -0.12
N ARG A 32 -39.69 -14.23 -0.39
CA ARG A 32 -38.47 -14.91 0.06
C ARG A 32 -37.21 -14.30 -0.55
N VAL A 33 -37.18 -14.10 -1.87
CA VAL A 33 -36.01 -13.54 -2.56
C VAL A 33 -35.75 -12.10 -2.12
N TRP A 34 -36.79 -11.28 -2.00
CA TRP A 34 -36.69 -9.93 -1.48
C TRP A 34 -36.11 -9.87 -0.07
N GLY A 35 -36.49 -10.79 0.82
CA GLY A 35 -35.88 -10.90 2.15
C GLY A 35 -34.38 -11.24 2.10
N ILE A 36 -33.98 -12.16 1.21
CA ILE A 36 -32.56 -12.52 1.05
C ILE A 36 -31.75 -11.34 0.49
N VAL A 37 -32.29 -10.63 -0.50
CA VAL A 37 -31.63 -9.46 -1.09
C VAL A 37 -31.42 -8.38 -0.02
N ALA A 38 -32.44 -8.08 0.79
CA ALA A 38 -32.31 -7.12 1.88
C ALA A 38 -31.21 -7.52 2.89
N GLU A 39 -31.16 -8.79 3.30
CA GLU A 39 -30.11 -9.29 4.20
C GLU A 39 -28.71 -9.21 3.56
N GLN A 40 -28.60 -9.49 2.26
CA GLN A 40 -27.35 -9.38 1.53
C GLN A 40 -26.87 -7.94 1.37
N ASP A 41 -27.79 -7.00 1.13
CA ASP A 41 -27.48 -5.58 1.03
C ASP A 41 -26.93 -5.03 2.35
N GLU A 42 -27.57 -5.37 3.49
CA GLU A 42 -27.06 -5.00 4.81
C GLU A 42 -25.64 -5.55 5.07
N LYS A 43 -25.40 -6.81 4.67
CA LYS A 43 -24.06 -7.43 4.79
C LYS A 43 -23.05 -6.72 3.90
N ASN A 44 -23.40 -6.42 2.65
CA ASN A 44 -22.53 -5.73 1.71
C ASN A 44 -22.15 -4.34 2.24
N GLU A 45 -23.11 -3.55 2.72
CA GLU A 45 -22.83 -2.25 3.32
C GLU A 45 -21.88 -2.36 4.52
N SER A 46 -22.05 -3.38 5.37
CA SER A 46 -21.16 -3.60 6.52
C SER A 46 -19.74 -3.97 6.11
N LEU A 47 -19.59 -4.77 5.04
CA LEU A 47 -18.30 -5.18 4.51
C LEU A 47 -17.59 -4.04 3.81
N GLU A 48 -18.31 -3.23 3.04
CA GLU A 48 -17.79 -2.04 2.37
C GLU A 48 -17.24 -1.03 3.38
N LYS A 49 -17.96 -0.77 4.48
CA LYS A 49 -17.47 0.09 5.58
C LYS A 49 -16.17 -0.44 6.18
N ARG A 50 -16.11 -1.75 6.46
CA ARG A 50 -14.89 -2.38 7.01
C ARG A 50 -13.72 -2.32 6.04
N LEU A 51 -13.98 -2.49 4.74
CA LEU A 51 -12.98 -2.39 3.69
C LEU A 51 -12.43 -0.97 3.60
N GLN A 52 -13.32 0.03 3.56
CA GLN A 52 -12.93 1.45 3.57
C GLN A 52 -12.06 1.81 4.79
N GLU A 53 -12.44 1.35 5.99
CA GLU A 53 -11.64 1.56 7.19
C GLU A 53 -10.27 0.89 7.11
N ALA A 54 -10.20 -0.34 6.62
CA ALA A 54 -8.96 -1.08 6.46
C ALA A 54 -8.03 -0.43 5.43
N GLU A 55 -8.58 0.02 4.30
CA GLU A 55 -7.85 0.76 3.26
C GLU A 55 -7.33 2.10 3.79
N ALA A 56 -8.14 2.85 4.53
CA ALA A 56 -7.73 4.10 5.16
C ALA A 56 -6.57 3.87 6.15
N LYS A 57 -6.65 2.82 6.97
CA LYS A 57 -5.56 2.41 7.88
C LYS A 57 -4.31 2.02 7.11
N ASN A 58 -4.44 1.23 6.05
CA ASN A 58 -3.31 0.80 5.24
C ASN A 58 -2.62 2.00 4.57
N ASN A 59 -3.39 2.92 3.99
CA ASN A 59 -2.90 4.15 3.40
C ASN A 59 -2.16 5.04 4.42
N LEU A 60 -2.70 5.15 5.64
CA LEU A 60 -2.04 5.88 6.73
C LEU A 60 -0.71 5.21 7.11
N LEU A 61 -0.71 3.90 7.32
CA LEU A 61 0.50 3.14 7.67
C LEU A 61 1.55 3.22 6.55
N ASN A 62 1.16 3.12 5.29
CA ASN A 62 2.07 3.29 4.15
C ASN A 62 2.65 4.70 4.10
N LYS A 63 1.85 5.74 4.39
CA LYS A 63 2.38 7.11 4.51
C LYS A 63 3.37 7.25 5.66
N ILE A 64 3.13 6.59 6.80
CA ILE A 64 4.07 6.63 7.94
C ILE A 64 5.35 5.86 7.62
N ALA A 65 5.25 4.67 7.02
CA ALA A 65 6.39 3.81 6.71
C ALA A 65 7.21 4.31 5.51
N PHE A 66 6.56 4.84 4.48
CA PHE A 66 7.16 5.14 3.18
C PHE A 66 6.92 6.56 2.67
N GLY A 67 6.00 7.32 3.29
CA GLY A 67 5.54 8.61 2.76
C GLY A 67 6.59 9.72 2.75
N ARG A 68 7.66 9.62 3.56
CA ARG A 68 8.83 10.52 3.48
C ARG A 68 10.14 9.87 3.97
N LYS A 69 10.91 9.34 3.01
CA LYS A 69 12.36 9.58 2.89
C LYS A 69 12.61 10.59 1.75
N SER A 70 11.82 11.66 1.68
CA SER A 70 11.87 12.66 0.59
C SER A 70 13.02 13.69 0.76
N GLU A 71 14.11 13.33 1.45
CA GLU A 71 15.34 14.16 1.48
C GLU A 71 16.14 14.07 0.17
N LYS A 72 15.70 13.27 -0.80
CA LYS A 72 16.28 13.21 -2.14
C LYS A 72 15.16 13.10 -3.15
N GLU A 73 14.74 14.21 -3.75
CA GLU A 73 14.58 14.28 -5.19
C GLU A 73 14.40 15.73 -5.66
N GLU A 74 15.23 16.03 -6.65
CA GLU A 74 15.50 17.27 -7.35
C GLU A 74 14.27 17.62 -8.21
N SER A 75 13.68 18.80 -8.07
CA SER A 75 12.68 19.28 -9.04
C SER A 75 13.12 20.58 -9.69
N GLU A 76 13.41 20.45 -10.99
CA GLU A 76 13.43 21.51 -11.99
C GLU A 76 12.01 22.09 -12.12
N GLU A 77 11.81 23.41 -11.92
CA GLU A 77 10.66 24.19 -12.44
C GLU A 77 10.86 25.72 -12.23
N PRO A 78 10.17 26.58 -13.01
CA PRO A 78 10.74 27.82 -13.56
C PRO A 78 10.72 29.04 -12.63
N HIS A 79 11.77 29.85 -12.75
CA HIS A 79 12.05 31.05 -11.96
C HIS A 79 10.92 32.11 -11.97
N ARG A 80 10.28 32.33 -10.82
CA ARG A 80 9.65 33.63 -10.49
C ARG A 80 10.76 34.65 -10.17
N PRO A 81 10.64 35.95 -10.55
CA PRO A 81 11.64 36.97 -10.23
C PRO A 81 11.45 37.42 -8.77
N GLY A 82 11.73 36.52 -7.84
CA GLY A 82 11.54 36.74 -6.40
C GLY A 82 12.88 36.76 -5.68
N GLY A 83 13.48 37.94 -5.59
CA GLY A 83 14.59 38.28 -4.70
C GLY A 83 15.94 37.63 -5.06
N LYS A 84 17.03 38.40 -4.97
CA LYS A 84 18.39 37.83 -5.01
C LYS A 84 18.54 36.91 -3.79
N LYS A 85 18.34 35.61 -3.98
CA LYS A 85 18.60 34.60 -2.95
C LYS A 85 20.08 34.73 -2.57
N ARG A 86 20.36 35.00 -1.30
CA ARG A 86 21.72 35.00 -0.76
C ARG A 86 22.14 33.53 -0.62
N GLY A 87 23.31 33.17 -1.13
CA GLY A 87 23.86 31.82 -1.02
C GLY A 87 24.34 31.25 -2.35
N ALA A 88 25.00 30.10 -2.25
CA ALA A 88 25.46 29.33 -3.40
C ALA A 88 24.27 28.71 -4.15
N VAL A 89 24.29 28.81 -5.48
CA VAL A 89 23.26 28.24 -6.39
C VAL A 89 23.64 26.81 -6.80
N ASN A 90 22.65 25.99 -7.18
CA ASN A 90 22.91 24.68 -7.78
C ASN A 90 23.81 24.84 -9.00
N GLY A 91 24.84 23.99 -9.10
CA GLY A 91 25.88 24.09 -10.14
C GLY A 91 27.01 25.09 -9.83
N HIS A 92 27.02 25.76 -8.66
CA HIS A 92 28.17 26.55 -8.28
C HIS A 92 29.41 25.65 -8.11
N THR A 93 30.50 26.00 -8.78
CA THR A 93 31.82 25.44 -8.46
C THR A 93 32.22 25.95 -7.08
N GLY A 94 32.09 25.09 -6.08
CA GLY A 94 32.64 25.34 -4.75
C GLY A 94 34.12 25.66 -4.88
N HIS A 95 34.63 26.57 -4.04
CA HIS A 95 36.00 27.09 -4.18
C HIS A 95 37.10 26.06 -3.86
N GLY A 96 36.73 24.80 -3.58
CA GLY A 96 37.61 23.72 -3.19
C GLY A 96 38.36 24.02 -1.90
N ARG A 97 39.09 23.01 -1.39
CA ARG A 97 40.18 23.24 -0.45
C ARG A 97 41.48 23.07 -1.23
N LYS A 98 42.33 24.11 -1.26
CA LYS A 98 43.68 23.98 -1.81
C LYS A 98 44.58 23.43 -0.71
N ILE A 99 44.98 22.16 -0.81
CA ILE A 99 45.99 21.58 0.07
C ILE A 99 47.36 22.11 -0.40
N PRO A 100 48.18 22.70 0.48
CA PRO A 100 49.53 23.14 0.11
C PRO A 100 50.40 21.97 -0.35
N GLU A 101 51.14 22.14 -1.45
CA GLU A 101 52.04 21.10 -2.01
C GLU A 101 53.17 20.71 -1.04
N ASN A 102 53.55 21.60 -0.12
CA ASN A 102 54.62 21.38 0.86
C ASN A 102 54.09 21.02 2.25
N LEU A 103 52.97 20.31 2.34
CA LEU A 103 52.49 19.82 3.63
C LEU A 103 53.35 18.62 4.06
N PRO A 104 54.01 18.66 5.23
CA PRO A 104 54.87 17.56 5.67
C PRO A 104 54.02 16.33 6.01
N GLU A 105 54.17 15.28 5.22
CA GLU A 105 53.58 13.97 5.51
C GLU A 105 54.39 13.25 6.58
N ARG A 106 53.69 12.56 7.50
CA ARG A 106 54.31 11.72 8.52
C ARG A 106 53.60 10.39 8.56
N VAL A 107 54.31 9.32 8.25
CA VAL A 107 53.81 7.95 8.43
C VAL A 107 53.97 7.58 9.90
N GLN A 108 52.87 7.18 10.54
CA GLN A 108 52.88 6.63 11.89
C GLN A 108 52.25 5.25 11.86
N ILE A 109 53.02 4.24 12.25
CA ILE A 109 52.52 2.89 12.46
C ILE A 109 52.04 2.84 13.91
N ILE A 110 50.74 2.61 14.10
CA ILE A 110 50.13 2.44 15.42
C ILE A 110 49.91 0.95 15.61
N ASP A 111 50.63 0.36 16.55
CA ASP A 111 50.44 -1.04 16.94
C ASP A 111 49.30 -1.17 17.95
N ILE A 112 48.68 -2.34 17.98
CA ILE A 112 47.58 -2.67 18.89
C ILE A 112 48.19 -3.07 20.26
N PRO A 113 47.58 -2.70 21.40
CA PRO A 113 48.00 -3.16 22.72
C PRO A 113 48.06 -4.69 22.83
N GLU A 114 48.96 -5.23 23.67
CA GLU A 114 49.19 -6.68 23.77
C GLU A 114 47.93 -7.47 24.17
N GLU A 115 47.07 -6.87 24.99
CA GLU A 115 45.81 -7.47 25.44
C GLU A 115 44.79 -7.65 24.30
N GLU A 116 44.91 -6.84 23.25
CA GLU A 116 44.00 -6.79 22.11
C GLU A 116 44.53 -7.55 20.88
N LYS A 117 45.73 -8.15 20.97
CA LYS A 117 46.32 -8.98 19.88
C LYS A 117 45.70 -10.37 19.76
N PHE A 118 44.80 -10.74 20.67
CA PHE A 118 44.19 -12.07 20.73
C PHE A 118 42.68 -11.99 20.53
N CYS A 119 42.13 -12.97 19.82
CA CYS A 119 40.70 -13.07 19.61
C CYS A 119 39.97 -13.35 20.94
N PRO A 120 39.00 -12.52 21.37
CA PRO A 120 38.30 -12.72 22.63
C PRO A 120 37.42 -13.99 22.64
N CYS A 121 37.10 -14.55 21.48
CA CYS A 121 36.28 -15.75 21.36
C CYS A 121 37.09 -17.05 21.48
N CYS A 122 38.32 -17.10 20.97
CA CYS A 122 39.11 -18.33 20.88
C CYS A 122 40.51 -18.25 21.48
N GLY A 123 40.95 -17.06 21.90
CA GLY A 123 42.25 -16.81 22.53
C GLY A 123 43.47 -16.94 21.62
N LYS A 124 43.26 -17.14 20.31
CA LYS A 124 44.35 -17.25 19.33
C LYS A 124 44.80 -15.85 18.87
N PRO A 125 46.09 -15.67 18.57
CA PRO A 125 46.58 -14.41 18.00
C PRO A 125 45.94 -14.15 16.63
N TYR A 126 45.72 -12.88 16.28
CA TYR A 126 45.26 -12.50 14.95
C TYR A 126 46.33 -12.79 13.89
N GLU A 127 45.90 -13.23 12.71
CA GLU A 127 46.77 -13.37 11.54
C GLU A 127 46.85 -12.03 10.80
N GLU A 128 48.06 -11.60 10.45
CA GLU A 128 48.26 -10.42 9.63
C GLU A 128 47.73 -10.68 8.21
N ILE A 129 46.80 -9.84 7.75
CA ILE A 129 46.23 -9.88 6.40
C ILE A 129 46.46 -8.53 5.71
N GLY A 130 46.81 -8.55 4.43
CA GLY A 130 46.91 -7.33 3.61
C GLY A 130 48.31 -6.71 3.45
N LEU A 131 49.37 -7.50 3.50
CA LEU A 131 50.67 -7.07 2.96
C LEU A 131 50.63 -7.18 1.43
N GLU A 132 50.05 -6.19 0.76
CA GLU A 132 50.37 -5.94 -0.65
C GLU A 132 51.69 -5.15 -0.69
N GLU A 133 52.73 -5.80 -1.20
CA GLU A 133 53.97 -5.14 -1.60
C GLU A 133 53.64 -4.06 -2.65
N VAL A 134 54.19 -2.86 -2.46
CA VAL A 134 54.17 -1.75 -3.42
C VAL A 134 54.93 -2.12 -4.69
#